data_AF-A0A5E4XST0-F1
#
_entry.id   AF-A0A5E4XST0-F1
#
_cell.length_a   1.000
_cell.length_b   1.000
_cell.length_c   1.000
_cell.angle_alpha   90.00
_cell.angle_beta   90.00
_cell.angle_gamma   90.00
#
_symmetry.space_group_name_H-M   'P 1'
#
loop_
_entity.id
_entity.type
_entity.pdbx_description
1 polymer ?
#
loop_
_entity_poly.entity_id
_entity_poly.type
_entity_poly.pdbx_seq_one_letter_code
_entity_poly.pdbx_strand_id
1 'polypeptide(L)'
;MTQPSDTREALFGAPYVGLLPAGPRQAISDVPGVFVGHATLADGPLQTGVTVVCPTPSPSGGGAAASLAASVPDTRWDPFRSKIPAATAVINGFGKSVGLMQIDELGVIEAPVALTNTFSVSHVVLGQLREAISANPEIGRGGPSLNPTVLECNDGYLNDMQALAVTEAHYAQARASAQADFAQGAVGAGRGMSSFGLKGGIGSASRVVETAGATFTVGVLVLSNFGRPSQLTIAGRHVGPVLDERLAQPAQRAAPERGSIIMLVATDAPLDARQLRRVATRTGAGLARTGSVYGHGSGDVALAFTTGYTVPHDAMGRVAPVALVPDPLLDPIFQATADATEQAILHALFAAESVLGRDGHVRRALADVLPDWATL
;
A
#
# COMPACT_ATOMS: atom_id res chain seq x y z
N MET A 1 12.03 -25.26 -5.82
CA MET A 1 11.61 -24.59 -4.57
C MET A 1 10.12 -24.36 -4.68
N THR A 2 9.35 -25.05 -3.86
CA THR A 2 7.89 -24.99 -3.83
C THR A 2 7.45 -23.58 -3.48
N GLN A 3 6.67 -22.95 -4.37
CA GLN A 3 5.89 -21.75 -4.06
C GLN A 3 5.09 -22.02 -2.78
N PRO A 4 5.08 -21.12 -1.78
CA PRO A 4 4.25 -21.32 -0.60
C PRO A 4 2.77 -21.37 -1.03
N SER A 5 2.10 -22.45 -0.65
CA SER A 5 0.65 -22.57 -0.67
C SER A 5 0.06 -21.57 0.32
N ASP A 6 -0.90 -20.76 -0.14
CA ASP A 6 -1.76 -19.87 0.64
C ASP A 6 -1.05 -18.87 1.59
N THR A 7 -1.28 -17.56 1.34
CA THR A 7 -0.96 -16.47 2.28
C THR A 7 -1.38 -16.76 3.73
N ARG A 8 -2.41 -17.57 3.97
CA ARG A 8 -2.83 -18.01 5.31
C ARG A 8 -1.83 -18.93 6.02
N GLU A 9 -1.04 -19.73 5.30
CA GLU A 9 0.00 -20.58 5.90
C GLU A 9 1.21 -19.76 6.39
N ALA A 10 1.52 -18.65 5.70
CA ALA A 10 2.57 -17.72 6.12
C ALA A 10 2.18 -16.91 7.37
N LEU A 11 0.88 -16.69 7.59
CA LEU A 11 0.37 -15.94 8.74
C LEU A 11 0.28 -16.78 10.03
N PHE A 12 1.36 -17.48 10.42
CA PHE A 12 1.38 -18.39 11.57
C PHE A 12 0.78 -17.74 12.84
N GLY A 13 -0.49 -18.08 13.12
CA GLY A 13 -1.25 -17.56 14.24
C GLY A 13 -1.53 -16.05 14.22
N ALA A 14 -1.34 -15.33 13.11
CA ALA A 14 -1.49 -13.86 13.07
C ALA A 14 -2.81 -13.39 13.73
N PRO A 15 -2.77 -12.39 14.62
CA PRO A 15 -3.94 -11.96 15.37
C PRO A 15 -4.96 -11.28 14.44
N TYR A 16 -6.22 -11.29 14.86
CA TYR A 16 -7.25 -10.44 14.28
C TYR A 16 -7.35 -9.12 15.05
N VAL A 17 -7.25 -8.00 14.34
CA VAL A 17 -7.30 -6.64 14.89
C VAL A 17 -8.71 -6.07 14.78
N GLY A 18 -9.21 -5.51 15.88
CA GLY A 18 -10.52 -4.87 15.92
C GLY A 18 -11.69 -5.87 15.92
N LEU A 19 -12.91 -5.34 15.74
CA LEU A 19 -14.17 -6.11 15.82
C LEU A 19 -14.98 -6.11 14.51
N LEU A 20 -14.63 -5.25 13.57
CA LEU A 20 -15.30 -5.17 12.28
C LEU A 20 -15.02 -6.44 11.46
N PRO A 21 -15.98 -6.98 10.70
CA PRO A 21 -15.72 -8.12 9.81
C PRO A 21 -14.76 -7.74 8.69
N ALA A 22 -13.95 -8.68 8.22
CA ALA A 22 -13.07 -8.49 7.06
C ALA A 22 -13.74 -9.00 5.78
N GLY A 23 -13.27 -8.51 4.63
CA GLY A 23 -13.62 -9.10 3.35
C GLY A 23 -13.03 -10.51 3.17
N PRO A 24 -13.46 -11.26 2.15
CA PRO A 24 -13.09 -12.67 1.97
C PRO A 24 -11.58 -12.88 1.77
N ARG A 25 -10.88 -11.94 1.13
CA ARG A 25 -9.42 -12.01 0.91
C ARG A 25 -8.62 -11.41 2.07
N GLN A 26 -9.27 -10.67 2.96
CA GLN A 26 -8.62 -9.78 3.92
C GLN A 26 -7.52 -8.94 3.24
N ALA A 27 -7.86 -8.28 2.14
CA ALA A 27 -6.89 -7.53 1.33
C ALA A 27 -7.54 -6.31 0.68
N ILE A 28 -6.73 -5.36 0.20
CA ILE A 28 -7.20 -4.14 -0.46
C ILE A 28 -8.10 -4.44 -1.67
N SER A 29 -7.88 -5.59 -2.32
CA SER A 29 -8.66 -6.10 -3.45
C SER A 29 -10.02 -6.68 -3.08
N ASP A 30 -10.40 -6.69 -1.80
CA ASP A 30 -11.79 -6.88 -1.40
C ASP A 30 -12.66 -5.67 -1.81
N VAL A 31 -12.04 -4.49 -2.02
CA VAL A 31 -12.72 -3.34 -2.63
C VAL A 31 -12.91 -3.63 -4.12
N PRO A 32 -14.17 -3.69 -4.63
CA PRO A 32 -14.43 -3.97 -6.03
C PRO A 32 -13.70 -3.01 -6.96
N GLY A 33 -13.05 -3.58 -7.97
CA GLY A 33 -12.25 -2.84 -8.96
C GLY A 33 -10.79 -2.62 -8.59
N VAL A 34 -10.31 -3.08 -7.43
CA VAL A 34 -8.90 -2.92 -7.03
C VAL A 34 -8.10 -4.20 -7.27
N PHE A 35 -6.98 -4.06 -7.98
CA PHE A 35 -6.07 -5.16 -8.30
C PHE A 35 -4.63 -4.79 -7.95
N VAL A 36 -3.81 -5.78 -7.62
CA VAL A 36 -2.40 -5.56 -7.24
C VAL A 36 -1.51 -6.53 -8.00
N GLY A 37 -0.39 -6.04 -8.51
CA GLY A 37 0.62 -6.84 -9.19
C GLY A 37 2.03 -6.50 -8.73
N HIS A 38 2.95 -7.43 -8.94
CA HIS A 38 4.33 -7.33 -8.48
C HIS A 38 5.33 -7.70 -9.58
N ALA A 39 6.50 -7.08 -9.52
CA ALA A 39 7.73 -7.54 -10.14
C ALA A 39 8.81 -7.55 -9.07
N THR A 40 9.35 -8.72 -8.77
CA THR A 40 10.33 -8.93 -7.68
C THR A 40 11.71 -9.21 -8.26
N LEU A 41 12.71 -8.42 -7.89
CA LEU A 41 14.11 -8.69 -8.15
C LEU A 41 14.74 -9.28 -6.89
N ALA A 42 15.22 -10.51 -6.98
CA ALA A 42 15.80 -11.26 -5.87
C ALA A 42 17.07 -11.99 -6.34
N ASP A 43 18.11 -11.22 -6.67
CA ASP A 43 19.37 -11.74 -7.21
C ASP A 43 20.56 -11.15 -6.45
N GLY A 44 21.15 -11.96 -5.55
CA GLY A 44 22.30 -11.58 -4.74
C GLY A 44 22.06 -10.25 -3.99
N PRO A 45 22.84 -9.18 -4.26
CA PRO A 45 22.67 -7.87 -3.62
C PRO A 45 21.45 -7.08 -4.11
N LEU A 46 20.79 -7.52 -5.18
CA LEU A 46 19.58 -6.89 -5.72
C LEU A 46 18.35 -7.50 -5.04
N GLN A 47 17.79 -6.77 -4.08
CA GLN A 47 16.64 -7.20 -3.28
C GLN A 47 15.58 -6.11 -3.32
N THR A 48 14.92 -5.94 -4.46
CA THR A 48 14.00 -4.81 -4.69
C THR A 48 12.87 -5.21 -5.63
N GLY A 49 12.07 -4.26 -6.08
CA GLY A 49 11.02 -4.52 -7.05
C GLY A 49 10.02 -3.39 -7.18
N VAL A 50 8.93 -3.69 -7.88
CA VAL A 50 7.82 -2.78 -8.12
C VAL A 50 6.52 -3.48 -7.69
N THR A 51 5.64 -2.74 -7.03
CA THR A 51 4.25 -3.13 -6.79
C THR A 51 3.35 -2.11 -7.46
N VAL A 52 2.33 -2.55 -8.19
CA VAL A 52 1.37 -1.65 -8.86
C VAL A 52 -0.04 -1.97 -8.35
N VAL A 53 -0.75 -0.95 -7.91
CA VAL A 53 -2.18 -1.00 -7.56
C VAL A 53 -2.97 -0.35 -8.69
N CYS A 54 -3.91 -1.10 -9.26
CA CYS A 54 -4.76 -0.68 -10.37
C CYS A 54 -6.19 -0.45 -9.86
N PRO A 55 -6.60 0.80 -9.62
CA PRO A 55 -7.97 1.12 -9.22
C PRO A 55 -8.87 1.29 -10.44
N THR A 56 -9.53 0.22 -10.86
CA THR A 56 -10.56 0.32 -11.91
C THR A 56 -11.90 0.76 -11.30
N PRO A 57 -12.75 1.46 -12.07
CA PRO A 57 -14.10 1.81 -11.62
C PRO A 57 -14.91 0.56 -11.31
N SER A 58 -15.67 0.57 -10.21
CA SER A 58 -16.59 -0.53 -9.94
C SER A 58 -17.68 -0.60 -11.03
N PRO A 59 -18.03 -1.78 -11.58
CA PRO A 59 -19.05 -1.92 -12.63
C PRO A 59 -20.46 -1.43 -12.26
N SER A 60 -20.71 -1.09 -10.99
CA SER A 60 -22.02 -0.75 -10.46
C SER A 60 -21.92 0.40 -9.47
N GLY A 61 -22.58 1.52 -9.77
CA GLY A 61 -22.85 2.56 -8.79
C GLY A 61 -23.69 2.00 -7.64
N GLY A 62 -23.12 2.01 -6.44
CA GLY A 62 -23.82 1.80 -5.17
C GLY A 62 -24.22 0.36 -4.85
N GLY A 63 -23.39 -0.32 -4.05
CA GLY A 63 -23.79 -1.50 -3.26
C GLY A 63 -22.86 -2.71 -3.43
N ALA A 64 -22.45 -3.28 -2.29
CA ALA A 64 -21.57 -4.45 -2.17
C ALA A 64 -22.10 -5.78 -2.78
N ALA A 65 -23.20 -5.75 -3.54
CA ALA A 65 -23.82 -6.93 -4.13
C ALA A 65 -23.40 -7.22 -5.59
N ALA A 66 -22.62 -6.33 -6.22
CA ALA A 66 -22.19 -6.50 -7.61
C ALA A 66 -20.65 -6.48 -7.75
N SER A 67 -20.14 -7.66 -8.12
CA SER A 67 -18.81 -7.93 -8.71
C SER A 67 -17.58 -8.00 -7.79
N LEU A 68 -17.53 -9.03 -6.95
CA LEU A 68 -16.27 -9.77 -6.65
C LEU A 68 -15.83 -10.67 -7.84
N ALA A 69 -16.48 -10.56 -9.01
CA ALA A 69 -16.33 -11.51 -10.11
C ALA A 69 -15.06 -11.27 -10.95
N ALA A 70 -14.56 -10.04 -11.00
CA ALA A 70 -13.37 -9.73 -11.77
C ALA A 70 -12.11 -10.13 -10.99
N SER A 71 -11.27 -10.97 -11.59
CA SER A 71 -9.98 -11.40 -11.02
C SER A 71 -8.79 -10.57 -11.52
N VAL A 72 -8.96 -9.80 -12.61
CA VAL A 72 -7.94 -8.97 -13.26
C VAL A 72 -8.51 -7.61 -13.66
N PRO A 73 -7.68 -6.55 -13.82
CA PRO A 73 -8.12 -5.24 -14.27
C PRO A 73 -8.88 -5.27 -15.59
N ASP A 74 -9.94 -4.47 -15.71
CA ASP A 74 -10.56 -4.22 -17.02
C ASP A 74 -9.57 -3.47 -17.92
N THR A 75 -9.11 -4.15 -18.97
CA THR A 75 -8.18 -3.60 -19.96
C THR A 75 -8.72 -2.39 -20.73
N ARG A 76 -10.03 -2.12 -20.67
CA ARG A 76 -10.66 -0.96 -21.31
C ARG A 76 -10.63 0.29 -20.43
N TRP A 77 -10.30 0.16 -19.13
CA TRP A 77 -10.18 1.33 -18.27
C TRP A 77 -8.90 2.10 -18.61
N ASP A 78 -9.09 3.33 -19.07
CA ASP A 78 -8.01 4.29 -19.25
C ASP A 78 -7.95 5.23 -18.03
N PRO A 79 -6.88 5.15 -17.20
CA PRO A 79 -6.74 5.95 -15.98
C PRO A 79 -6.65 7.46 -16.26
N PHE A 80 -6.11 7.85 -17.42
CA PHE A 80 -5.97 9.27 -17.78
C PHE A 80 -7.32 9.89 -18.17
N ARG A 81 -8.18 9.08 -18.80
CA ARG A 81 -9.52 9.48 -19.27
C ARG A 81 -10.60 9.35 -18.21
N SER A 82 -10.52 8.32 -17.37
CA SER A 82 -11.49 8.02 -16.31
C SER A 82 -10.78 8.02 -14.97
N LYS A 83 -10.58 9.22 -14.41
CA LYS A 83 -9.78 9.43 -13.21
C LYS A 83 -10.51 8.94 -11.96
N ILE A 84 -9.74 8.56 -10.95
CA ILE A 84 -10.25 8.05 -9.68
C ILE A 84 -10.09 9.13 -8.60
N PRO A 85 -11.15 9.47 -7.85
CA PRO A 85 -11.04 10.42 -6.74
C PRO A 85 -10.07 9.90 -5.68
N ALA A 86 -9.18 10.80 -5.22
CA ALA A 86 -8.11 10.46 -4.32
C ALA A 86 -7.68 11.66 -3.46
N ALA A 87 -7.00 11.39 -2.37
CA ALA A 87 -6.32 12.39 -1.56
C ALA A 87 -5.14 11.80 -0.80
N THR A 88 -4.19 12.65 -0.40
CA THR A 88 -3.01 12.23 0.34
C THR A 88 -2.99 12.78 1.76
N ALA A 89 -2.30 12.08 2.65
CA ALA A 89 -1.93 12.57 3.98
C ALA A 89 -0.46 12.28 4.21
N VAL A 90 0.36 13.34 4.22
CA VAL A 90 1.77 13.26 4.62
C VAL A 90 1.82 13.38 6.14
N ILE A 91 2.20 12.29 6.81
CA ILE A 91 2.33 12.24 8.27
C ILE A 91 3.75 12.68 8.66
N ASN A 92 4.76 12.12 7.99
CA ASN A 92 6.13 12.63 8.03
C ASN A 92 6.75 12.64 6.62
N GLY A 93 7.29 13.80 6.23
CA GLY A 93 7.63 14.13 4.84
C GLY A 93 9.02 13.71 4.37
N PHE A 94 9.69 12.75 5.01
CA PHE A 94 11.04 12.33 4.61
C PHE A 94 11.07 11.46 3.33
N GLY A 95 9.97 11.35 2.59
CA GLY A 95 9.84 10.55 1.35
C GLY A 95 10.07 11.34 0.06
N LYS A 96 10.31 10.62 -1.05
CA LYS A 96 10.59 11.17 -2.40
C LYS A 96 9.50 10.74 -3.39
N SER A 97 8.24 10.75 -2.93
CA SER A 97 7.08 10.37 -3.74
C SER A 97 6.75 11.42 -4.81
N VAL A 98 6.20 10.97 -5.93
CA VAL A 98 5.80 11.80 -7.08
C VAL A 98 4.28 11.76 -7.23
N GLY A 99 3.71 12.93 -7.55
CA GLY A 99 2.29 13.09 -7.91
C GLY A 99 1.42 13.75 -6.85
N LEU A 100 1.91 13.84 -5.61
CA LEU A 100 1.10 14.26 -4.45
C LEU A 100 0.53 15.68 -4.59
N MET A 101 1.29 16.62 -5.18
CA MET A 101 0.88 18.01 -5.33
C MET A 101 -0.40 18.17 -6.17
N GLN A 102 -0.48 17.50 -7.33
CA GLN A 102 -1.68 17.57 -8.17
C GLN A 102 -2.83 16.73 -7.59
N ILE A 103 -2.54 15.66 -6.84
CA ILE A 103 -3.59 14.93 -6.11
C ILE A 103 -4.23 15.83 -5.05
N ASP A 104 -3.44 16.61 -4.31
CA ASP A 104 -3.96 17.55 -3.31
C ASP A 104 -4.77 18.70 -3.94
N GLU A 105 -4.38 19.15 -5.13
CA GLU A 105 -5.07 20.24 -5.86
C GLU A 105 -6.34 19.76 -6.56
N LEU A 106 -6.27 18.65 -7.31
CA LEU A 106 -7.36 18.19 -8.20
C LEU A 106 -8.19 17.05 -7.59
N GLY A 107 -7.73 16.44 -6.50
CA GLY A 107 -8.48 15.41 -5.79
C GLY A 107 -8.65 14.11 -6.58
N VAL A 108 -7.73 13.80 -7.50
CA VAL A 108 -7.81 12.63 -8.38
C VAL A 108 -6.43 12.02 -8.67
N ILE A 109 -6.41 10.71 -8.92
CA ILE A 109 -5.32 10.00 -9.59
C ILE A 109 -5.71 9.71 -11.04
N GLU A 110 -4.73 9.80 -11.93
CA GLU A 110 -4.89 9.64 -13.38
C GLU A 110 -3.87 8.67 -14.01
N ALA A 111 -3.23 7.87 -13.15
CA ALA A 111 -2.35 6.75 -13.47
C ALA A 111 -2.55 5.65 -12.40
N PRO A 112 -2.16 4.39 -12.67
CA PRO A 112 -2.08 3.38 -11.61
C PRO A 112 -1.16 3.85 -10.48
N VAL A 113 -1.39 3.41 -9.24
CA VAL A 113 -0.49 3.75 -8.13
C VAL A 113 0.66 2.76 -8.12
N ALA A 114 1.90 3.23 -8.17
CA ALA A 114 3.07 2.35 -8.12
C ALA A 114 3.93 2.60 -6.86
N LEU A 115 4.51 1.53 -6.35
CA LEU A 115 5.41 1.50 -5.21
C LEU A 115 6.74 0.91 -5.64
N THR A 116 7.86 1.47 -5.18
CA THR A 116 9.22 1.00 -5.47
C THR A 116 10.23 1.49 -4.41
N ASN A 117 11.53 1.33 -4.65
CA ASN A 117 12.57 1.92 -3.81
C ASN A 117 12.83 3.40 -4.13
N THR A 118 13.38 4.15 -3.18
CA THR A 118 13.59 5.62 -3.28
C THR A 118 14.29 6.06 -4.57
N PHE A 119 15.34 5.35 -5.00
CA PHE A 119 16.15 5.76 -6.16
C PHE A 119 15.54 5.31 -7.50
N SER A 120 14.50 4.49 -7.46
CA SER A 120 13.84 3.94 -8.64
C SER A 120 12.53 4.65 -8.99
N VAL A 121 12.12 5.65 -8.22
CA VAL A 121 10.91 6.45 -8.46
C VAL A 121 10.89 7.01 -9.89
N SER A 122 12.00 7.60 -10.35
CA SER A 122 12.10 8.18 -11.70
C SER A 122 11.92 7.15 -12.82
N HIS A 123 12.44 5.93 -12.65
CA HIS A 123 12.29 4.84 -13.63
C HIS A 123 10.83 4.37 -13.71
N VAL A 124 10.13 4.28 -12.58
CA VAL A 124 8.71 3.91 -12.56
C VAL A 124 7.84 5.03 -13.12
N VAL A 125 8.18 6.30 -12.85
CA VAL A 125 7.54 7.47 -13.50
C VAL A 125 7.69 7.40 -15.01
N LEU A 126 8.87 7.07 -15.53
CA LEU A 126 9.08 6.92 -16.97
C LEU A 126 8.24 5.77 -17.55
N GLY A 127 8.09 4.67 -16.81
CA GLY A 127 7.18 3.57 -17.16
C GLY A 127 5.72 4.03 -17.30
N GLN A 128 5.21 4.78 -16.31
CA GLN A 128 3.85 5.34 -16.35
C GLN A 128 3.66 6.33 -17.50
N LEU A 129 4.63 7.21 -17.76
CA LEU A 129 4.58 8.14 -18.88
C LEU A 129 4.52 7.41 -20.22
N ARG A 130 5.36 6.38 -20.42
CA ARG A 130 5.35 5.59 -21.66
C ARG A 130 4.02 4.86 -21.86
N GLU A 131 3.49 4.23 -20.82
CA GLU A 131 2.17 3.56 -20.88
C GLU A 131 1.08 4.55 -21.27
N ALA A 132 0.99 5.68 -20.55
CA ALA A 132 -0.05 6.68 -20.78
C ALA A 132 0.06 7.35 -22.15
N ILE A 133 1.27 7.70 -22.62
CA ILE A 133 1.48 8.30 -23.94
C ILE A 133 1.14 7.29 -25.05
N SER A 134 1.45 6.01 -24.85
CA SER A 134 1.07 4.96 -25.80
C SER A 134 -0.45 4.80 -25.91
N ALA A 135 -1.18 4.93 -24.81
CA ALA A 135 -2.64 4.89 -24.79
C ALA A 135 -3.27 6.21 -25.29
N ASN A 136 -2.61 7.35 -25.02
CA ASN A 136 -3.08 8.70 -25.32
C ASN A 136 -1.97 9.54 -25.97
N PRO A 137 -1.76 9.43 -27.31
CA PRO A 137 -0.66 10.10 -28.01
C PRO A 137 -0.69 11.65 -27.96
N GLU A 138 -1.81 12.24 -27.57
CA GLU A 138 -1.98 13.69 -27.40
C GLU A 138 -1.42 14.23 -26.08
N ILE A 139 -1.10 13.39 -25.09
CA ILE A 139 -0.51 13.82 -23.82
C ILE A 139 0.78 14.60 -24.07
N GLY A 140 0.86 15.81 -23.52
CA GLY A 140 2.02 16.70 -23.69
C GLY A 140 2.21 17.21 -25.13
N ARG A 141 1.22 17.03 -26.01
CA ARG A 141 1.15 17.59 -27.35
C ARG A 141 -0.09 18.49 -27.47
N GLY A 142 -1.20 17.96 -28.02
CA GLY A 142 -2.47 18.66 -28.12
C GLY A 142 -3.31 18.64 -26.83
N GLY A 143 -2.97 17.76 -25.88
CA GLY A 143 -3.63 17.63 -24.58
C GLY A 143 -2.72 17.96 -23.39
N PRO A 144 -3.27 17.96 -22.16
CA PRO A 144 -2.51 18.21 -20.94
C PRO A 144 -1.45 17.13 -20.68
N SER A 145 -0.50 17.42 -19.80
CA SER A 145 0.46 16.45 -19.30
C SER A 145 -0.20 15.39 -18.40
N LEU A 146 0.54 14.34 -18.08
CA LEU A 146 0.18 13.33 -17.08
C LEU A 146 0.77 13.71 -15.70
N ASN A 147 0.04 13.40 -14.64
CA ASN A 147 0.54 13.30 -13.27
C ASN A 147 0.76 11.83 -12.86
N PRO A 148 2.01 11.33 -12.94
CA PRO A 148 2.39 10.02 -12.44
C PRO A 148 2.11 9.90 -10.93
N THR A 149 1.76 8.71 -10.44
CA THR A 149 1.55 8.45 -9.01
C THR A 149 2.48 7.33 -8.57
N VAL A 150 3.62 7.72 -7.98
CA VAL A 150 4.69 6.79 -7.56
C VAL A 150 5.13 7.13 -6.14
N LEU A 151 5.04 6.17 -5.23
CA LEU A 151 5.47 6.30 -3.84
C LEU A 151 6.57 5.28 -3.53
N GLU A 152 7.29 5.48 -2.43
CA GLU A 152 8.53 4.72 -2.18
C GLU A 152 8.85 4.47 -0.71
N CYS A 153 9.71 3.48 -0.48
CA CYS A 153 10.46 3.32 0.76
C CYS A 153 11.93 3.03 0.45
N ASN A 154 12.82 3.22 1.42
CA ASN A 154 14.24 2.96 1.25
C ASN A 154 14.62 1.52 1.62
N ASP A 155 15.03 0.71 0.64
CA ASP A 155 15.46 -0.68 0.85
C ASP A 155 16.99 -0.86 0.96
N GLY A 156 17.75 0.21 1.11
CA GLY A 156 19.22 0.23 1.03
C GLY A 156 19.96 -0.58 2.09
N TYR A 157 19.26 -1.13 3.09
CA TYR A 157 19.84 -2.09 4.02
C TYR A 157 20.09 -3.45 3.36
N LEU A 158 19.11 -3.96 2.60
CA LEU A 158 19.20 -5.26 1.91
C LEU A 158 19.56 -5.11 0.43
N ASN A 159 19.13 -4.03 -0.21
CA ASN A 159 19.28 -3.79 -1.63
C ASN A 159 20.49 -2.89 -1.95
N ASP A 160 21.18 -3.17 -3.05
CA ASP A 160 22.05 -2.19 -3.68
C ASP A 160 21.23 -1.16 -4.49
N MET A 161 20.78 -0.12 -3.79
CA MET A 161 20.04 0.98 -4.43
C MET A 161 20.86 1.76 -5.45
N GLN A 162 22.19 1.74 -5.37
CA GLN A 162 23.05 2.48 -6.29
C GLN A 162 23.17 1.77 -7.65
N ALA A 163 22.85 0.47 -7.72
CA ALA A 163 22.78 -0.26 -8.97
C ALA A 163 21.64 0.20 -9.89
N LEU A 164 20.63 0.91 -9.36
CA LEU A 164 19.45 1.40 -10.11
C LEU A 164 18.80 0.29 -10.96
N ALA A 165 18.66 -0.91 -10.39
CA ALA A 165 18.28 -2.11 -11.14
C ALA A 165 16.81 -2.15 -11.59
N VAL A 166 15.93 -1.35 -10.99
CA VAL A 166 14.53 -1.24 -11.43
C VAL A 166 14.46 -0.46 -12.75
N THR A 167 13.62 -0.91 -13.67
CA THR A 167 13.48 -0.35 -15.02
C THR A 167 12.00 -0.21 -15.37
N GLU A 168 11.70 0.48 -16.48
CA GLU A 168 10.34 0.54 -17.02
C GLU A 168 9.74 -0.85 -17.29
N ALA A 169 10.56 -1.84 -17.66
CA ALA A 169 10.10 -3.21 -17.90
C ALA A 169 9.58 -3.87 -16.62
N HIS A 170 10.21 -3.61 -15.48
CA HIS A 170 9.74 -4.10 -14.18
C HIS A 170 8.40 -3.46 -13.78
N TYR A 171 8.20 -2.17 -14.09
CA TYR A 171 6.88 -1.54 -13.94
C TYR A 171 5.83 -2.22 -14.83
N ALA A 172 6.13 -2.41 -16.12
CA ALA A 172 5.21 -3.07 -17.05
C ALA A 172 4.87 -4.51 -16.62
N GLN A 173 5.85 -5.27 -16.12
CA GLN A 173 5.64 -6.60 -15.56
C GLN A 173 4.70 -6.58 -14.35
N ALA A 174 4.94 -5.67 -13.39
CA ALA A 174 4.08 -5.53 -12.21
C ALA A 174 2.66 -5.09 -12.60
N ARG A 175 2.53 -4.20 -13.59
CA ARG A 175 1.25 -3.75 -14.13
C ARG A 175 0.48 -4.88 -14.82
N ALA A 176 1.18 -5.75 -15.56
CA ALA A 176 0.59 -6.89 -16.26
C ALA A 176 0.23 -8.06 -15.32
N SER A 177 0.90 -8.20 -14.18
CA SER A 177 0.60 -9.23 -13.18
C SER A 177 -0.49 -8.83 -12.19
N ALA A 178 -1.13 -7.66 -12.37
CA ALA A 178 -2.15 -7.16 -11.46
C ALA A 178 -3.39 -8.06 -11.44
N GLN A 179 -3.77 -8.52 -10.25
CA GLN A 179 -4.91 -9.41 -10.03
C GLN A 179 -5.48 -9.23 -8.62
N ALA A 180 -6.63 -9.86 -8.34
CA ALA A 180 -7.31 -9.73 -7.05
C ALA A 180 -6.60 -10.51 -5.92
N ASP A 181 -6.06 -11.69 -6.23
CA ASP A 181 -5.24 -12.50 -5.31
C ASP A 181 -3.76 -12.23 -5.51
N PHE A 182 -3.10 -11.65 -4.52
CA PHE A 182 -1.69 -11.27 -4.64
C PHE A 182 -0.89 -11.66 -3.39
N ALA A 183 0.41 -11.88 -3.59
CA ALA A 183 1.30 -12.25 -2.52
C ALA A 183 1.61 -11.07 -1.59
N GLN A 184 1.86 -11.37 -0.32
CA GLN A 184 2.29 -10.40 0.70
C GLN A 184 3.70 -10.77 1.21
N GLY A 185 4.29 -9.96 2.08
CA GLY A 185 5.63 -10.15 2.62
C GLY A 185 6.72 -9.60 1.69
N ALA A 186 7.75 -10.41 1.44
CA ALA A 186 8.98 -10.01 0.74
C ALA A 186 8.87 -10.06 -0.80
N VAL A 187 7.85 -9.41 -1.36
CA VAL A 187 7.55 -9.39 -2.81
C VAL A 187 7.44 -7.96 -3.36
N GLY A 188 7.63 -7.79 -4.66
CA GLY A 188 7.54 -6.51 -5.35
C GLY A 188 8.40 -5.44 -4.69
N ALA A 189 7.81 -4.26 -4.46
CA ALA A 189 8.48 -3.18 -3.73
C ALA A 189 8.88 -3.56 -2.29
N GLY A 190 8.21 -4.56 -1.69
CA GLY A 190 8.50 -5.02 -0.33
C GLY A 190 9.74 -5.90 -0.19
N ARG A 191 10.38 -6.30 -1.30
CA ARG A 191 11.45 -7.30 -1.28
C ARG A 191 12.60 -6.95 -0.35
N GLY A 192 13.12 -5.72 -0.41
CA GLY A 192 14.26 -5.28 0.41
C GLY A 192 13.89 -4.52 1.68
N MET A 193 12.60 -4.44 2.02
CA MET A 193 12.13 -3.63 3.14
C MET A 193 12.37 -4.30 4.50
N SER A 194 12.59 -3.47 5.53
CA SER A 194 12.86 -3.86 6.92
C SER A 194 11.89 -3.15 7.88
N SER A 195 11.26 -3.88 8.79
CA SER A 195 10.37 -3.28 9.80
C SER A 195 10.70 -3.79 11.19
N PHE A 196 10.84 -2.90 12.17
CA PHE A 196 11.20 -3.23 13.55
C PHE A 196 12.48 -4.09 13.66
N GLY A 197 13.44 -3.90 12.75
CA GLY A 197 14.66 -4.71 12.63
C GLY A 197 14.45 -6.14 12.12
N LEU A 198 13.21 -6.54 11.85
CA LEU A 198 12.81 -7.76 11.16
C LEU A 198 12.62 -7.50 9.66
N LYS A 199 12.29 -8.55 8.92
CA LYS A 199 11.84 -8.40 7.54
C LYS A 199 10.48 -7.69 7.51
N GLY A 200 10.40 -6.61 6.73
CA GLY A 200 9.14 -5.92 6.39
C GLY A 200 8.64 -6.31 5.00
N GLY A 201 7.86 -5.43 4.36
CA GLY A 201 7.42 -5.63 2.98
C GLY A 201 5.97 -5.25 2.72
N ILE A 202 5.33 -5.95 1.79
CA ILE A 202 3.93 -5.74 1.43
C ILE A 202 3.03 -6.39 2.46
N GLY A 203 2.00 -5.69 2.93
CA GLY A 203 0.93 -6.27 3.71
C GLY A 203 -0.40 -5.66 3.34
N SER A 204 -1.49 -6.38 3.55
CA SER A 204 -2.82 -5.93 3.17
C SER A 204 -3.90 -6.49 4.09
N ALA A 205 -4.96 -5.72 4.28
CA ALA A 205 -6.13 -6.08 5.07
C ALA A 205 -7.37 -5.36 4.54
N SER A 206 -8.55 -5.80 4.94
CA SER A 206 -9.80 -5.11 4.65
C SER A 206 -10.77 -5.20 5.83
N ARG A 207 -11.72 -4.27 5.87
CA ARG A 207 -12.87 -4.29 6.79
C ARG A 207 -14.13 -3.92 6.03
N VAL A 208 -15.23 -4.55 6.38
CA VAL A 208 -16.58 -4.28 5.86
C VAL A 208 -17.35 -3.49 6.93
N VAL A 209 -18.02 -2.42 6.51
CA VAL A 209 -18.78 -1.52 7.39
C VAL A 209 -20.15 -1.23 6.84
N GLU A 210 -21.12 -1.05 7.75
CA GLU A 210 -22.45 -0.53 7.41
C GLU A 210 -22.52 0.93 7.86
N THR A 211 -22.83 1.82 6.92
CA THR A 211 -23.05 3.24 7.20
C THR A 211 -23.86 3.88 6.08
N ALA A 212 -24.54 5.00 6.37
CA ALA A 212 -25.37 5.72 5.41
C ALA A 212 -26.40 4.83 4.66
N GLY A 213 -26.88 3.77 5.33
CA GLY A 213 -27.86 2.82 4.76
C GLY A 213 -27.29 1.85 3.73
N ALA A 214 -25.97 1.73 3.60
CA ALA A 214 -25.30 0.81 2.70
C ALA A 214 -24.11 0.10 3.36
N THR A 215 -23.69 -1.01 2.76
CA THR A 215 -22.47 -1.73 3.12
C THR A 215 -21.34 -1.28 2.21
N PHE A 216 -20.20 -0.93 2.80
CA PHE A 216 -18.98 -0.54 2.11
C PHE A 216 -17.80 -1.38 2.58
N THR A 217 -16.79 -1.47 1.73
CA THR A 217 -15.51 -2.10 2.03
C THR A 217 -14.44 -1.02 2.13
N VAL A 218 -13.58 -1.14 3.14
CA VAL A 218 -12.32 -0.38 3.25
C VAL A 218 -11.18 -1.37 3.18
N GLY A 219 -10.35 -1.21 2.16
CA GLY A 219 -9.15 -2.00 1.93
C GLY A 219 -7.90 -1.18 2.24
N VAL A 220 -6.87 -1.79 2.81
CA VAL A 220 -5.57 -1.17 3.03
C VAL A 220 -4.45 -2.05 2.50
N LEU A 221 -3.48 -1.46 1.80
CA LEU A 221 -2.20 -2.07 1.44
C LEU A 221 -1.07 -1.19 1.95
N VAL A 222 -0.06 -1.81 2.57
CA VAL A 222 1.11 -1.12 3.09
C VAL A 222 2.39 -1.60 2.44
N LEU A 223 3.35 -0.69 2.29
CA LEU A 223 4.76 -0.99 2.09
C LEU A 223 5.49 -0.66 3.40
N SER A 224 5.62 -1.66 4.27
CA SER A 224 6.15 -1.53 5.62
C SER A 224 7.68 -1.58 5.62
N ASN A 225 8.33 -0.48 6.03
CA ASN A 225 9.78 -0.35 6.13
C ASN A 225 10.21 0.53 7.33
N PHE A 226 9.63 0.34 8.52
CA PHE A 226 9.78 1.30 9.62
C PHE A 226 9.93 0.67 11.00
N GLY A 227 10.24 1.52 11.99
CA GLY A 227 10.13 1.19 13.40
C GLY A 227 11.40 0.54 13.96
N ARG A 228 11.59 0.70 15.27
CA ARG A 228 12.69 0.07 16.00
C ARG A 228 12.24 -1.23 16.67
N PRO A 229 13.11 -2.25 16.80
CA PRO A 229 12.78 -3.50 17.47
C PRO A 229 12.01 -3.32 18.80
N SER A 230 12.49 -2.44 19.67
CA SER A 230 11.93 -2.20 21.00
C SER A 230 10.52 -1.62 21.02
N GLN A 231 10.00 -1.16 19.89
CA GLN A 231 8.71 -0.48 19.78
C GLN A 231 7.58 -1.41 19.34
N LEU A 232 7.89 -2.58 18.76
CA LEU A 232 6.87 -3.42 18.14
C LEU A 232 5.75 -3.78 19.13
N THR A 233 4.53 -3.48 18.70
CA THR A 233 3.30 -3.93 19.35
C THR A 233 2.52 -4.82 18.39
N ILE A 234 2.07 -5.98 18.87
CA ILE A 234 1.25 -6.94 18.10
C ILE A 234 -0.12 -7.05 18.77
N ALA A 235 -1.16 -6.51 18.13
CA ALA A 235 -2.54 -6.51 18.64
C ALA A 235 -2.64 -6.08 20.12
N GLY A 236 -1.98 -4.97 20.46
CA GLY A 236 -1.92 -4.42 21.81
C GLY A 236 -0.88 -5.03 22.76
N ARG A 237 -0.19 -6.11 22.38
CA ARG A 237 0.89 -6.71 23.18
C ARG A 237 2.22 -6.06 22.84
N HIS A 238 2.88 -5.45 23.81
CA HIS A 238 4.19 -4.82 23.62
C HIS A 238 5.32 -5.86 23.63
N VAL A 239 5.56 -6.47 22.48
CA VAL A 239 6.58 -7.54 22.29
C VAL A 239 7.98 -7.00 22.01
N GLY A 240 8.10 -5.70 21.74
CA GLY A 240 9.33 -5.03 21.32
C GLY A 240 10.55 -5.27 22.23
N PRO A 241 10.44 -5.21 23.57
CA PRO A 241 11.58 -5.47 24.45
C PRO A 241 12.18 -6.87 24.26
N VAL A 242 11.33 -7.89 24.14
CA VAL A 242 11.76 -9.28 23.90
C VAL A 242 12.37 -9.41 22.50
N LEU A 243 11.77 -8.76 21.50
CA LEU A 243 12.32 -8.72 20.15
C LEU A 243 13.73 -8.11 20.11
N ASP A 244 13.91 -6.96 20.74
CA ASP A 244 15.19 -6.25 20.76
C ASP A 244 16.29 -7.07 21.46
N GLU A 245 15.93 -7.81 22.52
CA GLU A 245 16.82 -8.77 23.17
C GLU A 245 17.25 -9.89 22.23
N ARG A 246 16.29 -10.57 21.58
CA ARG A 246 16.54 -11.72 20.69
C ARG A 246 17.24 -11.37 19.39
N LEU A 247 17.06 -10.14 18.89
CA LEU A 247 17.84 -9.66 17.75
C LEU A 247 19.32 -9.46 18.14
N ALA A 248 19.60 -9.12 19.40
CA ALA A 248 20.96 -8.96 19.95
C ALA A 248 21.87 -8.04 19.13
N GLN A 249 21.33 -6.91 18.64
CA GLN A 249 22.05 -5.94 17.79
C GLN A 249 22.26 -4.60 18.50
N PRO A 250 23.18 -4.50 19.47
CA PRO A 250 23.35 -3.31 20.32
C PRO A 250 23.72 -2.04 19.53
N ALA A 251 24.46 -2.18 18.42
CA ALA A 251 24.78 -1.04 17.54
C ALA A 251 23.54 -0.45 16.85
N GLN A 252 22.49 -1.24 16.59
CA GLN A 252 21.24 -0.77 16.00
C GLN A 252 20.31 -0.14 17.04
N ARG A 253 20.44 -0.48 18.34
CA ARG A 253 19.61 0.09 19.42
C ARG A 253 19.77 1.60 19.59
N ALA A 254 20.99 2.09 19.41
CA ALA A 254 21.32 3.52 19.55
C ALA A 254 21.07 4.31 18.25
N ALA A 255 20.79 3.65 17.12
CA ALA A 255 20.61 4.31 15.85
C ALA A 255 19.27 5.09 15.81
N PRO A 256 19.23 6.28 15.18
CA PRO A 256 17.99 6.97 14.87
C PRO A 256 17.02 6.08 14.08
N GLU A 257 15.72 6.31 14.24
CA GLU A 257 14.73 5.67 13.36
C GLU A 257 14.84 6.36 11.99
N ARG A 258 14.93 5.56 10.92
CA ARG A 258 15.15 5.99 9.53
C ARG A 258 14.27 5.20 8.56
N GLY A 259 13.08 4.82 9.02
CA GLY A 259 12.17 3.97 8.28
C GLY A 259 11.50 4.68 7.11
N SER A 260 10.45 4.08 6.59
CA SER A 260 9.38 4.70 5.80
C SER A 260 8.19 3.75 5.81
N ILE A 261 6.98 4.27 5.60
CA ILE A 261 5.83 3.44 5.28
C ILE A 261 4.89 4.17 4.33
N ILE A 262 4.49 3.47 3.27
CA ILE A 262 3.40 3.89 2.40
C ILE A 262 2.14 3.13 2.78
N MET A 263 1.03 3.84 2.96
CA MET A 263 -0.28 3.27 3.29
C MET A 263 -1.30 3.66 2.22
N LEU A 264 -1.71 2.71 1.39
CA LEU A 264 -2.75 2.89 0.39
C LEU A 264 -4.09 2.45 0.95
N VAL A 265 -5.09 3.32 0.90
CA VAL A 265 -6.47 3.02 1.34
C VAL A 265 -7.38 3.05 0.13
N ALA A 266 -8.16 1.99 -0.07
CA ALA A 266 -9.22 1.93 -1.06
C ALA A 266 -10.57 1.82 -0.36
N THR A 267 -11.61 2.37 -0.97
CA THR A 267 -13.00 2.10 -0.57
C THR A 267 -13.94 2.17 -1.76
N ASP A 268 -15.08 1.49 -1.69
CA ASP A 268 -16.19 1.64 -2.64
C ASP A 268 -17.21 2.71 -2.17
N ALA A 269 -17.01 3.31 -0.99
CA ALA A 269 -17.83 4.42 -0.51
C ALA A 269 -17.62 5.69 -1.38
N PRO A 270 -18.69 6.34 -1.88
CA PRO A 270 -18.57 7.59 -2.64
C PRO A 270 -18.15 8.73 -1.72
N LEU A 271 -16.88 9.12 -1.81
CA LEU A 271 -16.25 10.15 -0.96
C LEU A 271 -15.54 11.19 -1.83
N ASP A 272 -15.65 12.46 -1.45
CA ASP A 272 -14.88 13.53 -2.08
C ASP A 272 -13.41 13.54 -1.61
N ALA A 273 -12.56 14.34 -2.25
CA ALA A 273 -11.13 14.45 -1.91
C ALA A 273 -10.89 14.90 -0.46
N ARG A 274 -11.71 15.80 0.09
CA ARG A 274 -11.58 16.25 1.49
C ARG A 274 -11.92 15.11 2.46
N GLN A 275 -12.94 14.32 2.17
CA GLN A 275 -13.32 13.14 2.95
C GLN A 275 -12.24 12.06 2.85
N LEU A 276 -11.72 11.81 1.65
CA LEU A 276 -10.61 10.88 1.44
C LEU A 276 -9.35 11.32 2.17
N ARG A 277 -9.06 12.61 2.28
CA ARG A 277 -7.95 13.12 3.09
C ARG A 277 -8.13 12.77 4.57
N ARG A 278 -9.36 12.91 5.09
CA ARG A 278 -9.70 12.51 6.47
C ARG A 278 -9.53 11.00 6.68
N VAL A 279 -9.91 10.19 5.70
CA VAL A 279 -9.69 8.73 5.67
C VAL A 279 -8.19 8.43 5.69
N ALA A 280 -7.41 9.00 4.77
CA ALA A 280 -5.95 8.82 4.69
C ALA A 280 -5.27 9.15 6.03
N THR A 281 -5.70 10.21 6.73
CA THR A 281 -5.18 10.57 8.06
C THR A 281 -5.40 9.48 9.12
N ARG A 282 -6.44 8.65 9.00
CA ARG A 282 -6.73 7.57 9.98
C ARG A 282 -5.75 6.41 9.92
N THR A 283 -5.01 6.27 8.82
CA THR A 283 -3.91 5.28 8.74
C THR A 283 -2.87 5.52 9.84
N GLY A 284 -2.61 6.78 10.21
CA GLY A 284 -1.73 7.14 11.33
C GLY A 284 -2.16 6.52 12.66
N ALA A 285 -3.46 6.37 12.92
CA ALA A 285 -3.95 5.73 14.14
C ALA A 285 -3.58 4.23 14.15
N GLY A 286 -3.78 3.52 13.04
CA GLY A 286 -3.38 2.11 12.92
C GLY A 286 -1.86 1.92 12.99
N LEU A 287 -1.11 2.79 12.31
CA LEU A 287 0.36 2.81 12.35
C LEU A 287 0.90 3.01 13.78
N ALA A 288 0.37 3.99 14.52
CA ALA A 288 0.77 4.24 15.90
C ALA A 288 0.50 3.04 16.84
N ARG A 289 -0.61 2.31 16.64
CA ARG A 289 -0.94 1.11 17.44
C ARG A 289 0.07 -0.03 17.29
N THR A 290 0.86 -0.04 16.22
CA THR A 290 1.96 -1.02 16.03
C THR A 290 3.28 -0.59 16.69
N GLY A 291 3.34 0.61 17.24
CA GLY A 291 4.52 1.16 17.94
C GLY A 291 5.26 2.26 17.19
N SER A 292 4.76 2.72 16.03
CA SER A 292 5.39 3.84 15.32
C SER A 292 5.33 5.14 16.13
N VAL A 293 6.37 5.96 15.96
CA VAL A 293 6.47 7.30 16.56
C VAL A 293 6.77 8.39 15.52
N TYR A 294 6.65 8.06 14.22
CA TYR A 294 6.99 8.96 13.11
C TYR A 294 8.42 9.50 13.22
N GLY A 295 9.39 8.58 13.23
CA GLY A 295 10.80 8.91 13.38
C GLY A 295 11.27 9.94 12.36
N HIS A 296 12.22 10.81 12.74
CA HIS A 296 12.66 11.94 11.89
C HIS A 296 12.98 11.55 10.44
N GLY A 297 13.68 10.42 10.24
CA GLY A 297 14.06 9.93 8.92
C GLY A 297 12.96 9.15 8.20
N SER A 298 11.75 9.06 8.76
CA SER A 298 10.66 8.21 8.25
C SER A 298 9.82 8.88 7.18
N GLY A 299 9.75 8.31 5.98
CA GLY A 299 8.78 8.75 4.96
C GLY A 299 7.42 8.10 5.21
N ASP A 300 6.52 8.75 5.94
CA ASP A 300 5.23 8.20 6.34
C ASP A 300 4.10 8.90 5.57
N VAL A 301 3.62 8.25 4.50
CA VAL A 301 2.65 8.84 3.57
C VAL A 301 1.48 7.89 3.34
N ALA A 302 0.27 8.43 3.44
CA ALA A 302 -0.95 7.73 3.07
C ALA A 302 -1.58 8.32 1.81
N LEU A 303 -2.19 7.46 0.98
CA LEU A 303 -3.00 7.83 -0.17
C LEU A 303 -4.32 7.06 -0.07
N ALA A 304 -5.45 7.77 0.00
CA ALA A 304 -6.77 7.18 -0.02
C ALA A 304 -7.47 7.47 -1.35
N PHE A 305 -8.16 6.48 -1.92
CA PHE A 305 -8.94 6.64 -3.14
C PHE A 305 -10.26 5.86 -3.06
N THR A 306 -11.22 6.20 -3.92
CA THR A 306 -12.51 5.50 -4.00
C THR A 306 -12.82 4.97 -5.39
N THR A 307 -13.34 3.74 -5.48
CA THR A 307 -13.88 3.16 -6.72
C THR A 307 -15.37 3.45 -6.91
N GLY A 308 -15.99 4.18 -5.98
CA GLY A 308 -17.43 4.45 -5.97
C GLY A 308 -17.91 5.36 -7.10
N TYR A 309 -17.02 6.14 -7.71
CA TYR A 309 -17.29 6.92 -8.92
C TYR A 309 -15.98 7.35 -9.61
N THR A 310 -16.10 7.91 -10.81
CA THR A 310 -14.97 8.40 -11.62
C THR A 310 -15.16 9.86 -12.01
N VAL A 311 -14.05 10.55 -12.27
CA VAL A 311 -14.03 11.91 -12.83
C VAL A 311 -13.56 11.84 -14.30
N PRO A 312 -14.44 12.12 -15.28
CA PRO A 312 -14.08 12.06 -16.69
C PRO A 312 -13.13 13.21 -17.08
N HIS A 313 -12.15 12.91 -17.94
CA HIS A 313 -11.19 13.87 -18.47
C HIS A 313 -11.82 14.87 -19.43
N ASP A 314 -12.58 14.36 -20.41
CA ASP A 314 -13.14 15.15 -21.51
C ASP A 314 -14.56 15.66 -21.21
N ALA A 315 -14.86 15.94 -19.93
CA ALA A 315 -16.18 16.33 -19.48
C ALA A 315 -16.60 17.67 -20.10
N MET A 316 -17.32 17.63 -21.22
CA MET A 316 -17.93 18.80 -21.86
C MET A 316 -19.44 18.75 -21.63
N GLY A 317 -19.91 19.22 -20.48
CA GLY A 317 -21.33 19.03 -20.14
C GLY A 317 -21.78 19.57 -18.79
N ARG A 318 -22.95 19.10 -18.38
CA ARG A 318 -23.66 19.54 -17.16
C ARG A 318 -23.10 18.88 -15.91
N VAL A 319 -23.29 19.53 -14.77
CA VAL A 319 -22.98 19.00 -13.43
C VAL A 319 -23.68 17.65 -13.23
N ALA A 320 -22.90 16.60 -12.95
CA ALA A 320 -23.42 15.31 -12.49
C ALA A 320 -23.23 15.24 -10.96
N PRO A 321 -24.31 15.25 -10.16
CA PRO A 321 -24.18 15.14 -8.72
C PRO A 321 -23.78 13.71 -8.33
N VAL A 322 -22.77 13.60 -7.46
CA VAL A 322 -22.43 12.34 -6.78
C VAL A 322 -23.08 12.36 -5.40
N ALA A 323 -23.83 11.32 -5.06
CA ALA A 323 -24.39 11.16 -3.73
C ALA A 323 -23.27 10.68 -2.78
N LEU A 324 -22.64 11.63 -2.09
CA LEU A 324 -21.56 11.36 -1.15
C LEU A 324 -22.09 10.86 0.19
N VAL A 325 -21.28 10.06 0.89
CA VAL A 325 -21.56 9.70 2.29
C VAL A 325 -21.53 10.97 3.16
N PRO A 326 -22.57 11.26 3.96
CA PRO A 326 -22.56 12.42 4.85
C PRO A 326 -21.42 12.38 5.87
N ASP A 327 -20.76 13.51 6.12
CA ASP A 327 -19.62 13.60 7.04
C ASP A 327 -19.85 13.03 8.45
N PRO A 328 -21.02 13.21 9.10
CA PRO A 328 -21.30 12.62 10.42
C PRO A 328 -21.36 11.07 10.41
N LEU A 329 -21.42 10.45 9.24
CA LEU A 329 -21.54 9.00 9.07
C LEU A 329 -20.20 8.35 8.65
N LEU A 330 -19.08 9.08 8.72
CA LEU A 330 -17.76 8.56 8.33
C LEU A 330 -17.02 7.78 9.44
N ASP A 331 -17.48 7.84 10.69
CA ASP A 331 -16.79 7.19 11.80
C ASP A 331 -16.58 5.67 11.61
N PRO A 332 -17.54 4.90 11.07
CA PRO A 332 -17.30 3.49 10.72
C PRO A 332 -16.15 3.31 9.70
N ILE A 333 -16.09 4.15 8.67
CA ILE A 333 -15.01 4.13 7.65
C ILE A 333 -13.66 4.49 8.31
N PHE A 334 -13.65 5.45 9.24
CA PHE A 334 -12.45 5.82 9.97
C PHE A 334 -11.92 4.71 10.87
N GLN A 335 -12.81 4.03 11.61
CA GLN A 335 -12.47 2.86 12.41
C GLN A 335 -11.92 1.74 11.53
N ALA A 336 -12.62 1.43 10.44
CA ALA A 336 -12.19 0.42 9.46
C ALA A 336 -10.80 0.72 8.89
N THR A 337 -10.52 1.99 8.59
CA THR A 337 -9.20 2.41 8.07
C THR A 337 -8.10 2.19 9.10
N ALA A 338 -8.32 2.55 10.36
CA ALA A 338 -7.33 2.35 11.43
C ALA A 338 -7.07 0.85 11.68
N ASP A 339 -8.14 0.06 11.81
CA ASP A 339 -8.04 -1.38 12.09
C ASP A 339 -7.41 -2.15 10.91
N ALA A 340 -7.79 -1.82 9.67
CA ALA A 340 -7.18 -2.41 8.48
C ALA A 340 -5.71 -2.00 8.31
N THR A 341 -5.33 -0.76 8.69
CA THR A 341 -3.92 -0.34 8.63
C THR A 341 -3.06 -1.12 9.61
N GLU A 342 -3.50 -1.25 10.87
CA GLU A 342 -2.80 -2.05 11.87
C GLU A 342 -2.70 -3.51 11.43
N GLN A 343 -3.80 -4.12 10.98
CA GLN A 343 -3.81 -5.50 10.46
C GLN A 343 -2.85 -5.68 9.26
N ALA A 344 -2.85 -4.75 8.31
CA ALA A 344 -2.00 -4.83 7.12
C ALA A 344 -0.50 -4.77 7.47
N ILE A 345 -0.11 -3.94 8.45
CA ILE A 345 1.28 -3.90 8.95
C ILE A 345 1.65 -5.24 9.59
N LEU A 346 0.76 -5.84 10.38
CA LEU A 346 0.99 -7.16 10.95
C LEU A 346 1.09 -8.21 9.85
N HIS A 347 0.18 -8.23 8.87
CA HIS A 347 0.26 -9.15 7.74
C HIS A 347 1.58 -9.02 6.96
N ALA A 348 2.14 -7.81 6.81
CA ALA A 348 3.45 -7.63 6.20
C ALA A 348 4.56 -8.35 6.98
N LEU A 349 4.56 -8.26 8.31
CA LEU A 349 5.57 -8.90 9.18
C LEU A 349 5.40 -10.43 9.23
N PHE A 350 4.15 -10.90 9.33
CA PHE A 350 3.85 -12.31 9.43
C PHE A 350 4.05 -13.04 8.09
N ALA A 351 3.70 -12.43 6.96
CA ALA A 351 3.89 -13.04 5.64
C ALA A 351 5.33 -12.98 5.12
N ALA A 352 6.21 -12.21 5.76
CA ALA A 352 7.57 -12.00 5.30
C ALA A 352 8.48 -13.20 5.56
N GLU A 353 9.29 -13.57 4.56
CA GLU A 353 10.39 -14.54 4.67
C GLU A 353 11.72 -13.85 5.00
N SER A 354 12.65 -14.58 5.62
CA SER A 354 14.02 -14.10 5.86
C SER A 354 14.73 -13.78 4.54
N VAL A 355 15.39 -12.61 4.45
CA VAL A 355 16.13 -12.19 3.24
C VAL A 355 17.57 -11.86 3.58
N LEU A 356 18.48 -12.45 2.81
CA LEU A 356 19.89 -12.07 2.70
C LEU A 356 20.04 -11.04 1.57
N GLY A 357 20.71 -9.94 1.86
CA GLY A 357 20.97 -8.85 0.93
C GLY A 357 22.45 -8.54 0.75
N ARG A 358 22.73 -7.33 0.26
CA ARG A 358 24.10 -6.83 0.05
C ARG A 358 24.94 -6.88 1.32
N ASP A 359 26.26 -7.00 1.15
CA ASP A 359 27.25 -7.03 2.23
C ASP A 359 26.99 -8.10 3.32
N GLY A 360 26.21 -9.13 3.01
CA GLY A 360 25.84 -10.17 3.97
C GLY A 360 24.80 -9.71 5.00
N HIS A 361 24.13 -8.57 4.81
CA HIS A 361 23.05 -8.13 5.67
C HIS A 361 21.86 -9.08 5.60
N VAL A 362 21.25 -9.35 6.76
CA VAL A 362 20.09 -10.23 6.87
C VAL A 362 18.99 -9.54 7.66
N ARG A 363 17.76 -9.65 7.18
CA ARG A 363 16.57 -9.42 7.99
C ARG A 363 15.81 -10.73 8.13
N ARG A 364 15.62 -11.14 9.39
CA ARG A 364 14.92 -12.38 9.72
C ARG A 364 13.40 -12.16 9.72
N ALA A 365 12.66 -13.19 9.34
CA ALA A 365 11.22 -13.22 9.46
C ALA A 365 10.78 -13.16 10.94
N LEU A 366 9.57 -12.65 11.18
CA LEU A 366 9.00 -12.63 12.53
C LEU A 366 8.91 -14.04 13.12
N ALA A 367 8.46 -15.01 12.32
CA ALA A 367 8.30 -16.40 12.73
C ALA A 367 9.61 -17.05 13.21
N ASP A 368 10.76 -16.62 12.67
CA ASP A 368 12.08 -17.14 13.05
C ASP A 368 12.59 -16.56 14.39
N VAL A 369 12.14 -15.35 14.76
CA VAL A 369 12.67 -14.61 15.92
C VAL A 369 11.70 -14.64 17.10
N LEU A 370 10.40 -14.58 16.84
CA LEU A 370 9.32 -14.62 17.82
C LEU A 370 8.26 -15.68 17.45
N PRO A 371 8.63 -16.98 17.34
CA PRO A 371 7.65 -18.04 17.08
C PRO A 371 6.58 -18.16 18.19
N ASP A 372 6.92 -17.72 19.39
CA ASP A 372 6.12 -17.75 20.62
C ASP A 372 5.45 -16.40 20.95
N TRP A 373 5.38 -15.47 19.99
CA TRP A 373 4.87 -14.10 20.20
C TRP A 373 3.53 -14.04 20.94
N ALA A 374 2.65 -15.03 20.75
CA ALA A 374 1.31 -15.07 21.34
C ALA A 374 1.33 -15.30 22.87
N THR A 375 2.44 -15.81 23.42
CA THR A 375 2.63 -16.09 24.85
C THR A 375 3.47 -15.04 25.58
N LEU A 376 3.99 -14.06 24.84
CA LEU A 376 4.66 -12.87 25.38
C LEU A 376 3.62 -11.84 25.79
#